data_AF-A0A9D8F6V9-F1
#
_entry.id   AF-A0A9D8F6V9-F1
#
_cell.length_a   1.000
_cell.length_b   1.000
_cell.length_c   1.000
_cell.angle_alpha   90.00
_cell.angle_beta   90.00
_cell.angle_gamma   90.00
#
_symmetry.space_group_name_H-M   'P 1'
#
loop_
_entity.id
_entity.type
_entity.pdbx_description
1 polymer ?
#
loop_
_entity_poly.entity_id
_entity_poly.type
_entity_poly.pdbx_seq_one_letter_code
_entity_poly.pdbx_strand_id
1 'polypeptide(L)'
;MRDAVLSVVEAKFGASGVFRDSLSGHAWKDVQLQKAVPGLSERAIEATVAYCEYVWKRYGRFPATLPPFRTTVGFQACHLDAEFYDRFYRPEALSPAHRADFERCRGAGS
;
A
#
# COMPACT_ATOMS: atom_id res chain seq x y z
N MET A 1 7.63 14.83 -16.45
CA MET A 1 6.62 14.14 -15.60
C MET A 1 6.52 12.66 -15.93
N ARG A 2 6.59 12.27 -17.21
CA ARG A 2 6.71 10.86 -17.62
C ARG A 2 7.73 10.05 -16.81
N ASP A 3 8.98 10.50 -16.76
CA ASP A 3 10.05 9.77 -16.07
C ASP A 3 9.76 9.61 -14.56
N ALA A 4 9.15 10.62 -13.94
CA ALA A 4 8.72 10.53 -12.54
C ALA A 4 7.63 9.48 -12.34
N VAL A 5 6.66 9.38 -13.26
CA VAL A 5 5.64 8.33 -13.23
C VAL A 5 6.29 6.95 -13.45
N LEU A 6 7.17 6.81 -14.44
CA LEU A 6 7.86 5.56 -14.72
C LEU A 6 8.75 5.11 -13.57
N SER A 7 9.39 6.04 -12.84
CA SER A 7 10.14 5.72 -11.63
C SER A 7 9.27 5.10 -10.54
N VAL A 8 8.02 5.54 -10.37
CA VAL A 8 7.07 4.92 -9.44
C VAL A 8 6.61 3.54 -9.94
N VAL A 9 6.42 3.38 -11.26
CA VAL A 9 6.11 2.08 -11.86
C VAL A 9 7.25 1.11 -11.59
N GLU A 10 8.51 1.52 -11.82
CA GLU A 10 9.70 0.71 -11.57
C GLU A 10 9.85 0.36 -10.08
N ALA A 11 9.66 1.33 -9.18
CA ALA A 11 9.73 1.08 -7.73
C ALA A 11 8.69 0.05 -7.25
N LYS A 12 7.53 -0.03 -7.91
CA LYS A 12 6.47 -0.99 -7.57
C LYS A 12 6.60 -2.33 -8.30
N PHE A 13 6.91 -2.31 -9.59
CA PHE A 13 6.75 -3.45 -10.50
C PHE A 13 8.01 -3.80 -11.30
N GLY A 14 9.07 -3.02 -11.16
CA GLY A 14 10.39 -3.31 -11.71
C GLY A 14 11.00 -4.58 -11.12
N ALA A 15 12.16 -5.01 -11.61
CA ALA A 15 12.79 -6.28 -11.21
C ALA A 15 13.00 -6.37 -9.69
N SER A 16 13.39 -5.26 -9.07
CA SER A 16 13.55 -5.12 -7.61
C SER A 16 12.37 -4.41 -6.92
N GLY A 17 11.23 -4.29 -7.60
CA GLY A 17 10.09 -3.52 -7.12
C GLY A 17 9.33 -4.21 -5.99
N VAL A 18 8.52 -3.43 -5.26
CA VAL A 18 7.72 -3.90 -4.11
C VAL A 18 6.85 -5.12 -4.43
N PHE A 19 6.41 -5.33 -5.67
CA PHE A 19 5.59 -6.48 -6.05
C PHE A 19 6.36 -7.58 -6.81
N ARG A 20 7.69 -7.49 -6.88
CA ARG A 20 8.54 -8.46 -7.60
C ARG A 20 9.63 -9.04 -6.72
N ASP A 21 10.26 -8.22 -5.89
CA ASP A 21 11.35 -8.65 -5.02
C ASP A 21 10.86 -9.09 -3.64
N SER A 22 11.05 -10.38 -3.36
CA SER A 22 10.73 -11.01 -2.09
C SER A 22 11.71 -10.67 -0.96
N LEU A 23 12.83 -10.01 -1.24
CA LEU A 23 13.79 -9.57 -0.20
C LEU A 23 13.20 -8.45 0.68
N SER A 24 12.17 -7.74 0.19
CA SER A 24 11.49 -6.67 0.90
C SER A 24 10.46 -7.18 1.93
N GLY A 25 10.93 -7.83 3.00
CA GLY A 25 10.22 -7.99 4.29
C GLY A 25 8.69 -8.16 4.24
N HIS A 26 8.15 -8.98 3.33
CA HIS A 26 6.71 -9.07 3.13
C HIS A 26 6.05 -9.77 4.33
N ALA A 27 4.86 -9.29 4.68
CA ALA A 27 4.12 -9.84 5.81
C ALA A 27 3.34 -11.13 5.46
N TRP A 28 3.20 -11.44 4.16
CA TRP A 28 2.50 -12.64 3.68
C TRP A 28 3.31 -13.92 3.94
N LYS A 29 2.62 -15.04 4.22
CA LYS A 29 3.25 -16.36 4.26
C LYS A 29 3.63 -16.84 2.86
N ASP A 30 2.78 -16.57 1.87
CA ASP A 30 3.02 -16.93 0.47
C ASP A 30 3.57 -15.75 -0.32
N VAL A 31 4.83 -15.84 -0.71
CA VAL A 31 5.54 -14.82 -1.51
C VAL A 31 4.97 -14.70 -2.92
N GLN A 32 4.30 -15.74 -3.41
CA GLN A 32 3.70 -15.75 -4.75
C GLN A 32 2.51 -14.80 -4.82
N LEU A 33 1.79 -14.58 -3.71
CA LEU A 33 0.65 -13.66 -3.66
C LEU A 33 1.07 -12.22 -4.04
N GLN A 34 2.23 -11.78 -3.55
CA GLN A 34 2.83 -10.49 -3.87
C GLN A 34 3.21 -10.40 -5.36
N LYS A 35 3.79 -11.49 -5.91
CA LYS A 35 4.20 -11.57 -7.32
C LYS A 35 3.02 -11.67 -8.28
N ALA A 36 1.90 -12.23 -7.82
CA ALA A 36 0.67 -12.36 -8.59
C ALA A 36 -0.05 -11.02 -8.82
N VAL A 37 0.36 -9.94 -8.14
CA VAL A 37 -0.19 -8.60 -8.40
C VAL A 37 0.13 -8.21 -9.84
N PRO A 38 -0.90 -7.99 -10.68
CA PRO A 38 -0.71 -7.67 -12.08
C PRO A 38 0.00 -6.33 -12.21
N GLY A 39 0.83 -6.20 -13.25
CA GLY A 39 1.43 -4.93 -13.60
C GLY A 39 0.38 -3.89 -13.98
N LEU A 40 0.79 -2.62 -13.95
CA LEU A 40 -0.04 -1.53 -14.45
C LEU A 40 -0.17 -1.62 -15.97
N SER A 41 -1.38 -1.39 -16.49
CA SER A 41 -1.58 -1.33 -17.93
C SER A 41 -0.93 -0.08 -18.52
N GLU A 42 -0.50 -0.16 -19.78
CA GLU A 42 0.05 0.99 -20.51
C GLU A 42 -0.92 2.17 -20.49
N ARG A 43 -2.22 1.92 -20.74
CA ARG A 43 -3.26 2.95 -20.65
C ARG A 43 -3.32 3.65 -19.30
N ALA A 44 -3.16 2.92 -18.19
CA ALA A 44 -3.15 3.52 -16.85
C ALA A 44 -1.90 4.38 -16.63
N ILE A 45 -0.75 3.94 -17.13
CA ILE A 45 0.51 4.71 -17.09
C ILE A 45 0.34 5.99 -17.92
N GLU A 46 -0.10 5.90 -19.17
CA GLU A 46 -0.31 7.04 -20.06
C GLU A 46 -1.30 8.06 -19.48
N ALA A 47 -2.43 7.60 -18.95
CA ALA A 47 -3.41 8.47 -18.29
C ALA A 47 -2.80 9.21 -17.09
N THR A 48 -1.97 8.53 -16.30
CA THR A 48 -1.27 9.12 -15.15
C THR A 48 -0.23 10.15 -15.61
N VAL A 49 0.53 9.86 -16.68
CA VAL A 49 1.48 10.81 -17.27
C VAL A 49 0.76 12.07 -17.73
N ALA A 50 -0.32 11.93 -18.51
CA ALA A 50 -1.10 13.06 -18.99
C ALA A 50 -1.64 13.92 -17.85
N TYR A 51 -2.17 13.29 -16.79
CA TYR A 51 -2.65 13.99 -15.60
C TYR A 51 -1.51 14.75 -14.89
N CYS A 52 -0.38 14.10 -14.62
CA CYS A 52 0.75 14.72 -13.94
C CYS A 52 1.36 15.86 -14.77
N GLU A 53 1.45 15.71 -16.09
CA GLU A 53 1.88 16.78 -16.99
C GLU A 53 0.95 17.98 -16.93
N TYR A 54 -0.37 17.75 -16.97
CA TYR A 54 -1.35 18.82 -16.84
C TYR A 54 -1.19 19.54 -15.49
N VAL A 55 -1.14 18.80 -14.38
CA VAL A 55 -1.01 19.39 -13.04
C VAL A 55 0.25 20.23 -12.93
N TRP A 56 1.38 19.71 -13.40
CA TRP A 56 2.64 20.45 -13.37
C TRP A 56 2.62 21.70 -14.26
N LYS A 57 2.16 21.58 -15.51
CA LYS A 57 2.08 22.72 -16.45
C LYS A 57 1.10 23.80 -15.95
N ARG A 58 -0.01 23.42 -15.32
CA ARG A 58 -1.08 24.34 -14.92
C ARG A 58 -0.87 24.98 -13.55
N TYR A 59 -0.27 24.26 -12.60
CA TYR A 59 -0.15 24.68 -11.20
C TYR A 59 1.30 24.77 -10.70
N GLY A 60 2.26 24.19 -11.42
CA GLY A 60 3.69 24.22 -11.06
C GLY A 60 4.05 23.46 -9.78
N ARG A 61 3.13 22.67 -9.22
CA ARG A 61 3.31 22.00 -7.92
C ARG A 61 2.39 20.80 -7.73
N PHE A 62 2.74 19.96 -6.77
CA PHE A 62 1.90 18.90 -6.22
C PHE A 62 1.82 19.02 -4.69
N PRO A 63 0.65 18.72 -4.06
CA PRO A 63 -0.66 18.59 -4.68
C PRO A 63 -1.14 19.92 -5.28
N ALA A 64 -1.97 19.88 -6.34
CA ALA A 64 -2.33 21.06 -7.14
C ALA A 64 -2.95 22.21 -6.31
N THR A 65 -3.86 21.88 -5.40
CA THR A 65 -4.69 22.85 -4.66
C THR A 65 -4.46 22.84 -3.16
N LEU A 66 -3.82 21.81 -2.61
CA LEU A 66 -3.58 21.70 -1.17
C LEU A 66 -2.23 22.30 -0.79
N PRO A 67 -2.08 22.89 0.41
CA PRO A 67 -0.79 23.32 0.90
C PRO A 67 0.18 22.12 0.98
N PRO A 68 1.49 22.30 0.69
CA PRO A 68 2.48 21.22 0.74
C PRO A 68 2.53 20.50 2.09
N PHE A 69 2.30 21.24 3.18
CA PHE A 69 2.13 20.70 4.52
C PHE A 69 0.67 20.81 4.92
N ARG A 70 -0.08 19.72 4.75
CA ARG A 70 -1.42 19.56 5.30
C ARG A 70 -1.42 18.37 6.25
N THR A 71 -1.51 18.64 7.55
CA THR A 71 -1.69 17.58 8.55
C THR A 71 -3.18 17.30 8.71
N THR A 72 -3.63 16.17 8.17
CA THR A 72 -4.95 15.63 8.50
C THR A 72 -4.74 14.56 9.56
N VAL A 73 -5.23 14.77 10.78
CA VAL A 73 -5.22 13.72 11.81
C VAL A 73 -6.35 12.74 11.49
N GLY A 74 -5.98 11.60 10.92
CA GLY A 74 -6.87 10.45 10.81
C GLY A 74 -6.53 9.46 11.92
N PHE A 75 -7.52 9.09 12.72
CA PHE A 75 -7.41 7.98 13.67
C PHE A 75 -8.42 6.92 13.29
N GLN A 76 -7.94 5.70 13.05
CA GLN A 76 -8.76 4.52 12.83
C GLN A 76 -8.44 3.52 13.93
N ALA A 77 -9.42 3.21 14.77
CA ALA A 77 -9.38 2.07 15.68
C ALA A 77 -10.29 0.98 15.13
N CYS A 78 -9.73 -0.21 14.89
CA CYS A 78 -10.48 -1.40 14.55
C CYS A 78 -9.90 -2.62 15.28
N HIS A 79 -10.77 -3.59 15.55
CA HIS A 79 -10.36 -4.90 16.08
C HIS A 79 -9.88 -5.76 14.92
N LEU A 80 -8.62 -6.20 14.96
CA LEU A 80 -8.04 -7.03 13.91
C LEU A 80 -8.46 -8.49 14.09
N ASP A 81 -8.85 -9.14 13.00
CA ASP A 81 -9.17 -10.57 12.98
C ASP A 81 -7.90 -11.41 13.03
N ALA A 82 -7.51 -11.90 14.22
CA ALA A 82 -6.27 -12.65 14.36
C ALA A 82 -6.26 -13.97 13.57
N GLU A 83 -7.43 -14.61 13.38
CA GLU A 83 -7.51 -15.89 12.65
C GLU A 83 -7.24 -15.70 11.16
N PHE A 84 -7.72 -14.61 10.57
CA PHE A 84 -7.37 -14.23 9.20
C PHE A 84 -5.87 -14.03 9.04
N TYR A 85 -5.24 -13.30 9.97
CA TYR A 85 -3.80 -13.06 9.91
C TYR A 85 -3.00 -14.35 10.12
N ASP A 86 -3.41 -15.22 11.04
CA ASP A 86 -2.75 -16.51 11.23
C ASP A 86 -2.86 -17.42 9.99
N ARG A 87 -3.87 -17.24 9.16
CA ARG A 87 -4.00 -17.97 7.90
C ARG A 87 -3.06 -17.44 6.81
N PHE A 88 -2.98 -16.12 6.61
CA PHE A 88 -2.33 -15.54 5.42
C PHE A 88 -1.01 -14.81 5.69
N TYR A 89 -0.74 -14.42 6.93
CA TYR A 89 0.38 -13.58 7.32
C TYR A 89 1.34 -14.31 8.25
N ARG A 90 2.60 -13.88 8.22
CA ARG A 90 3.62 -14.38 9.14
C ARG A 90 3.26 -14.01 10.59
N PRO A 91 3.67 -14.81 11.59
CA PRO A 91 3.34 -14.55 12.99
C PRO A 91 3.67 -13.14 13.46
N GLU A 92 4.77 -12.59 12.94
CA GLU A 92 5.26 -11.23 13.21
C GLU A 92 4.32 -10.10 12.75
N ALA A 93 3.32 -10.38 11.90
CA ALA A 93 2.40 -9.37 11.38
C ALA A 93 1.44 -8.79 12.44
N LEU A 94 1.20 -9.53 13.53
CA LEU A 94 0.40 -9.07 14.66
C LEU A 94 1.22 -9.03 15.94
N SER A 95 1.16 -7.89 16.63
CA SER A 95 1.73 -7.75 17.97
C SER A 95 0.93 -8.55 19.00
N PRO A 96 1.52 -8.87 20.17
CA PRO A 96 0.78 -9.48 21.29
C PRO A 96 -0.44 -8.65 21.71
N ALA A 97 -0.37 -7.31 21.61
CA ALA A 97 -1.47 -6.42 21.95
C ALA A 97 -2.66 -6.57 20.98
N HIS A 98 -2.42 -6.73 19.67
CA HIS A 98 -3.48 -6.98 18.68
C HIS A 98 -4.18 -8.32 18.96
N ARG A 99 -3.42 -9.35 19.32
CA ARG A 99 -3.97 -10.68 19.64
C ARG A 99 -4.82 -10.64 20.91
N ALA A 100 -4.31 -10.01 21.97
CA ALA A 100 -5.06 -9.85 23.22
C ALA A 100 -6.35 -9.05 23.02
N ASP A 101 -6.36 -8.08 22.09
CA ASP A 101 -7.55 -7.33 21.73
C ASP A 101 -8.60 -8.18 21.01
N PHE A 102 -8.19 -8.97 20.02
CA PHE A 102 -9.07 -9.91 19.33
C PHE A 102 -9.76 -10.88 20.28
N GLU A 103 -9.01 -11.49 21.21
CA GLU A 103 -9.56 -12.44 22.20
C GLU A 103 -10.60 -11.78 23.12
N ARG A 104 -10.37 -10.53 23.56
CA ARG A 104 -11.35 -9.79 24.38
C ARG A 104 -12.65 -9.55 23.61
N CYS A 105 -12.56 -9.15 22.35
CA CYS A 105 -13.73 -8.82 21.54
C CYS A 105 -14.50 -10.06 21.09
N ARG A 106 -13.81 -11.19 20.87
CA ARG A 106 -14.43 -12.47 20.53
C ARG A 106 -15.32 -13.03 21.65
N GLY A 107 -14.94 -12.80 22.92
CA GLY A 107 -15.73 -13.23 24.09
C GLY A 107 -16.89 -12.31 24.47
N ALA A 108 -17.01 -11.12 23.89
CA ALA A 108 -18.05 -10.14 24.20
C ALA A 108 -19.36 -10.34 23.40
N GLY A 109 -19.44 -11.38 22.58
CA GLY A 109 -20.57 -11.68 21.67
C GLY A 109 -21.43 -12.87 22.08
N SER A 110 -21.34 -13.37 23.32
CA SER A 110 -22.17 -14.46 23.86
C SER A 110 -23.14 -13.97 24.93
#